data_AF-A0A1Q8YBV0-F1
#
_entry.id   AF-A0A1Q8YBV0-F1
#
_cell.length_a   1.000
_cell.length_b   1.000
_cell.length_c   1.000
_cell.angle_alpha   90.00
_cell.angle_beta   90.00
_cell.angle_gamma   90.00
#
_symmetry.space_group_name_H-M   'P 1'
#
loop_
_entity.id
_entity.type
_entity.pdbx_description
1 polymer ?
#
loop_
_entity_poly.entity_id
_entity_poly.type
_entity_poly.pdbx_seq_one_letter_code
_entity_poly.pdbx_strand_id
1 'polypeptide(L)'
;MQNKNTVDFLGVWEQLNNPGFNLVEFHLIKNEAGLNRFVMSAKQWTERTKGIGLLARAGRDGGTFAHKDIAFEFGSWLSPEFKLYLIKEVQRFKEQEALSGGIE
;
A
#
# COMPACT_ATOMS: atom_id res chain seq x y z
N MET A 1 -9.26 8.34 -1.73
CA MET A 1 -9.39 6.94 -1.29
C MET A 1 -10.86 6.64 -1.07
N GLN A 2 -11.40 5.72 -1.84
CA GLN A 2 -12.82 5.35 -1.82
C GLN A 2 -12.98 3.83 -1.94
N ASN A 3 -12.13 3.21 -2.76
CA ASN A 3 -12.08 1.78 -2.98
C ASN A 3 -11.69 1.02 -1.69
N LYS A 4 -12.53 0.04 -1.33
CA LYS A 4 -12.33 -0.80 -0.15
C LYS A 4 -11.03 -1.62 -0.19
N ASN A 5 -10.67 -2.16 -1.35
CA ASN A 5 -9.45 -2.95 -1.53
C ASN A 5 -8.20 -2.08 -1.29
N THR A 6 -8.21 -0.81 -1.72
CA THR A 6 -7.12 0.13 -1.42
C THR A 6 -6.99 0.37 0.08
N VAL A 7 -8.11 0.58 0.78
CA VAL A 7 -8.12 0.80 2.23
C VAL A 7 -7.64 -0.45 2.98
N ASP A 8 -8.08 -1.63 2.55
CA ASP A 8 -7.66 -2.91 3.14
C ASP A 8 -6.16 -3.15 2.94
N PHE A 9 -5.65 -2.96 1.73
CA PHE A 9 -4.22 -3.12 1.44
C PHE A 9 -3.36 -2.18 2.29
N LEU A 10 -3.70 -0.89 2.33
CA LEU A 10 -2.99 0.09 3.16
C LEU A 10 -3.05 -0.31 4.64
N GLY A 11 -4.21 -0.74 5.13
CA GLY A 11 -4.37 -1.17 6.52
C GLY A 11 -3.51 -2.39 6.89
N VAL A 12 -3.35 -3.36 5.98
CA VAL A 12 -2.47 -4.51 6.19
C VAL A 12 -1.00 -4.08 6.16
N TRP A 13 -0.60 -3.26 5.19
CA TRP A 13 0.77 -2.78 5.09
C TRP A 13 1.17 -2.00 6.36
N GLU A 14 0.31 -1.12 6.86
CA GLU A 14 0.57 -0.35 8.08
C GLU A 14 0.64 -1.26 9.31
N GLN A 15 -0.24 -2.26 9.45
CA GLN A 15 -0.16 -3.21 10.57
C GLN A 15 1.15 -3.96 10.65
N LEU A 16 1.73 -4.32 9.49
CA LEU A 16 2.99 -5.06 9.43
C LEU A 16 4.21 -4.16 9.65
N ASN A 17 4.14 -2.89 9.25
CA ASN A 17 5.32 -2.02 9.15
C ASN A 17 5.31 -0.81 10.08
N ASN A 18 4.19 -0.51 10.73
CA ASN A 18 3.99 0.71 11.53
C ASN A 18 3.46 0.36 12.94
N PRO A 19 4.35 0.24 13.94
CA PRO A 19 3.95 0.01 15.33
C PRO A 19 3.07 1.12 15.93
N GLY A 20 3.09 2.32 15.35
CA GLY A 20 2.30 3.48 15.78
C GLY A 20 0.92 3.58 15.13
N PHE A 21 0.54 2.60 14.30
CA PHE A 21 -0.71 2.62 13.54
C PHE A 21 -1.95 2.58 14.45
N ASN A 22 -2.88 3.49 14.21
CA ASN A 22 -4.13 3.56 14.95
C ASN A 22 -5.18 2.61 14.37
N LEU A 23 -5.15 1.37 14.88
CA LEU A 23 -6.07 0.30 14.51
C LEU A 23 -7.55 0.65 14.70
N VAL A 24 -7.89 1.39 15.76
CA VAL A 24 -9.28 1.75 16.08
C VAL A 24 -9.86 2.64 14.98
N GLU A 25 -9.16 3.71 14.62
CA GLU A 25 -9.57 4.58 13.53
C GLU A 25 -9.60 3.84 12.19
N PHE A 26 -8.61 2.98 11.93
CA PHE A 26 -8.60 2.15 10.72
C PHE A 26 -9.86 1.29 10.60
N HIS A 27 -10.30 0.61 11.67
CA HIS A 27 -11.51 -0.21 11.63
C HIS A 27 -12.76 0.60 11.30
N LEU A 28 -12.91 1.81 11.87
CA LEU A 28 -14.01 2.71 11.54
C LEU A 28 -14.00 3.07 10.05
N ILE A 29 -12.82 3.46 9.54
CA ILE A 29 -12.62 3.82 8.13
C ILE A 29 -12.93 2.63 7.20
N LYS A 30 -12.45 1.43 7.54
CA LYS A 30 -12.67 0.20 6.75
C LYS A 30 -14.16 -0.17 6.64
N ASN A 31 -14.94 0.11 7.67
CA ASN A 31 -16.39 -0.14 7.68
C ASN A 31 -17.15 0.81 6.76
N GLU A 32 -16.67 2.05 6.60
CA GLU A 32 -17.28 3.04 5.70
C GLU A 32 -16.77 2.93 4.26
N ALA A 33 -15.57 2.40 4.06
CA ALA A 33 -14.94 2.24 2.75
C ALA A 33 -15.78 1.38 1.79
N GLY A 34 -15.90 1.82 0.54
CA GLY A 34 -16.72 1.20 -0.50
C GLY A 34 -18.17 1.71 -0.56
N LEU A 35 -18.62 2.51 0.41
CA LEU A 35 -19.89 3.22 0.28
C LEU A 35 -19.76 4.38 -0.71
N ASN A 36 -20.74 4.61 -1.58
CA ASN A 36 -20.70 5.68 -2.59
C ASN A 36 -20.48 7.09 -1.99
N ARG A 37 -20.94 7.31 -0.76
CA ARG A 37 -20.77 8.58 -0.03
C ARG A 37 -19.39 8.73 0.62
N PHE A 38 -18.63 7.65 0.72
CA PHE A 38 -17.37 7.65 1.44
C PHE A 38 -16.27 8.24 0.57
N VAL A 39 -15.64 9.31 1.06
CA VAL A 39 -14.50 9.95 0.42
C VAL A 39 -13.47 10.31 1.47
N MET A 40 -12.22 9.90 1.24
CA MET A 40 -11.11 10.21 2.13
C MET A 40 -9.86 10.61 1.35
N SER A 41 -9.21 11.70 1.74
CA SER A 41 -7.91 12.09 1.21
C SER A 41 -6.76 11.32 1.88
N ALA A 42 -5.61 11.22 1.21
CA ALA A 42 -4.40 10.63 1.80
C ALA A 42 -3.94 11.40 3.05
N LYS A 43 -4.14 12.72 3.09
CA LYS A 43 -3.86 13.54 4.27
C LYS A 43 -4.74 13.13 5.46
N GLN A 44 -6.05 13.01 5.26
CA GLN A 44 -6.98 12.56 6.31
C GLN A 44 -6.67 11.14 6.79
N TRP A 45 -6.22 10.26 5.90
CA TRP A 45 -5.75 8.92 6.29
C TRP A 45 -4.60 9.02 7.28
N THR A 46 -3.50 9.66 6.88
CA THR A 46 -2.30 9.81 7.71
C THR A 46 -2.63 10.47 9.06
N GLU A 47 -3.48 11.50 9.07
CA GLU A 47 -3.87 12.21 10.30
C GLU A 47 -4.69 11.33 11.26
N ARG A 48 -5.64 10.55 10.75
CA ARG A 48 -6.53 9.71 11.59
C ARG A 48 -5.86 8.40 12.02
N THR A 49 -5.20 7.73 11.08
CA THR A 49 -4.66 6.39 11.29
C THR A 49 -3.21 6.41 11.77
N LYS A 50 -2.54 7.58 11.76
CA LYS A 50 -1.09 7.68 11.94
C LYS A 50 -0.31 6.82 10.93
N GLY A 51 -0.90 6.60 9.76
CA GLY A 51 -0.29 5.82 8.69
C GLY A 51 0.96 6.50 8.14
N ILE A 52 2.04 5.73 7.94
CA ILE A 52 3.33 6.22 7.43
C ILE A 52 3.56 5.82 5.97
N GLY A 53 2.73 4.94 5.42
CA GLY A 53 2.85 4.42 4.07
C GLY A 53 2.46 5.43 2.99
N LEU A 54 1.65 6.44 3.33
CA LEU A 54 1.30 7.56 2.46
C LEU A 54 1.73 8.88 3.09
N LEU A 55 2.17 9.81 2.24
CA LEU A 55 2.56 11.16 2.63
C LEU A 55 1.94 12.18 1.69
N ALA A 56 1.06 13.02 2.21
CA ALA A 56 0.47 14.13 1.46
C ALA A 56 1.10 15.46 1.89
N ARG A 57 1.76 16.15 0.95
CA ARG A 57 2.34 17.49 1.16
C ARG A 57 1.62 18.52 0.29
N ALA A 58 1.30 19.67 0.88
CA ALA A 58 0.80 20.83 0.14
C ALA A 58 1.95 21.74 -0.30
N GLY A 59 1.75 22.54 -1.34
CA GLY A 59 2.72 23.54 -1.82
C GLY A 59 3.14 23.32 -3.28
N ARG A 60 4.09 24.14 -3.74
CA ARG A 60 4.60 24.14 -5.12
C ARG A 60 5.20 22.80 -5.54
N ASP A 61 5.93 22.16 -4.63
CA ASP A 61 6.47 20.80 -4.78
C ASP A 61 5.65 19.78 -3.97
N GLY A 62 4.36 20.10 -3.79
CA GLY A 62 3.40 19.24 -3.12
C GLY A 62 3.04 18.02 -3.95
N GLY A 63 2.41 17.05 -3.28
CA GLY A 63 2.04 15.79 -3.91
C GLY A 63 1.61 14.76 -2.88
N THR A 64 1.08 13.65 -3.38
CA THR A 64 0.88 12.43 -2.58
C THR A 64 1.96 11.45 -2.97
N PHE A 65 2.78 11.08 -2.00
CA PHE A 65 3.87 10.12 -2.12
C PHE A 65 3.47 8.85 -1.38
N ALA A 66 4.00 7.71 -1.82
CA ALA A 66 3.75 6.42 -1.21
C ALA A 66 5.08 5.71 -0.95
N HIS A 67 5.10 4.89 0.10
CA HIS A 67 6.18 3.91 0.29
C HIS A 67 6.30 3.02 -0.95
N LYS A 68 7.53 2.57 -1.26
CA LYS A 68 7.82 1.80 -2.47
C LYS A 68 6.91 0.58 -2.63
N ASP A 69 6.61 -0.17 -1.57
CA ASP A 69 5.74 -1.36 -1.68
C ASP A 69 4.31 -0.99 -2.08
N ILE A 70 3.78 0.10 -1.52
CA ILE A 70 2.45 0.62 -1.85
C ILE A 70 2.44 1.17 -3.29
N ALA A 71 3.51 1.86 -3.69
CA ALA A 71 3.67 2.34 -5.06
C ALA A 71 3.74 1.17 -6.06
N PHE A 72 4.43 0.08 -5.70
CA PHE A 72 4.51 -1.13 -6.51
C PHE A 72 3.16 -1.81 -6.65
N GLU A 73 2.37 -1.92 -5.57
CA GLU A 73 1.01 -2.43 -5.63
C GLU A 73 0.16 -1.60 -6.60
N PHE A 74 0.16 -0.26 -6.47
CA PHE A 74 -0.60 0.62 -7.35
C PHE A 74 -0.14 0.55 -8.81
N GLY A 75 1.18 0.50 -9.04
CA GLY A 75 1.75 0.30 -10.37
C GLY A 75 1.31 -1.03 -10.99
N SER A 76 1.28 -2.11 -10.19
CA SER A 76 0.87 -3.44 -10.64
C SER A 76 -0.62 -3.54 -10.94
N TRP A 77 -1.44 -2.74 -10.28
CA TRP A 77 -2.87 -2.64 -10.57
C TRP A 77 -3.11 -1.85 -11.85
N LEU A 78 -2.34 -0.78 -12.08
CA LEU A 78 -2.51 0.11 -13.24
C LEU A 78 -1.97 -0.48 -14.55
N SER A 79 -0.86 -1.21 -14.49
CA SER A 79 -0.16 -1.72 -15.68
C SER A 79 -0.01 -3.24 -15.64
N PRO A 80 -0.69 -3.98 -16.54
CA PRO A 80 -0.47 -5.41 -16.71
C PRO A 80 0.99 -5.76 -17.04
N GLU A 81 1.67 -4.91 -17.82
CA GLU A 81 3.10 -5.08 -18.14
C GLU A 81 3.97 -5.00 -16.88
N PHE A 82 3.74 -3.98 -16.04
CA PHE A 82 4.47 -3.84 -14.79
C PHE A 82 4.23 -5.04 -13.87
N LYS A 83 2.98 -5.52 -13.78
CA LYS A 83 2.64 -6.74 -13.03
C LYS A 83 3.38 -7.98 -13.58
N LEU A 84 3.49 -8.15 -14.89
CA LEU A 84 4.25 -9.25 -15.48
C LEU A 84 5.74 -9.15 -15.18
N TYR A 85 6.32 -7.94 -15.16
CA TYR A 85 7.71 -7.76 -14.72
C TYR A 85 7.93 -8.17 -13.27
N LEU A 86 7.00 -7.83 -12.35
CA LEU A 86 7.08 -8.31 -10.97
C LEU A 86 7.03 -9.84 -10.88
N ILE A 87 6.12 -10.48 -11.61
CA ILE A 87 6.00 -11.95 -11.64
C ILE A 87 7.30 -12.58 -12.14
N LYS A 88 7.85 -12.05 -13.25
CA LYS A 88 9.10 -12.53 -13.83
C LYS A 88 10.27 -12.38 -12.87
N GLU A 89 10.33 -11.26 -12.15
CA GLU A 89 11.40 -11.00 -11.20
C GLU A 89 11.35 -11.95 -9.99
N VAL A 90 10.15 -12.27 -9.50
CA VAL A 90 9.97 -13.30 -8.46
C VAL A 90 10.38 -14.69 -8.95
N GLN A 91 10.03 -15.06 -10.19
CA GLN A 91 10.48 -16.33 -10.79
C GLN A 91 12.01 -16.40 -10.86
N ARG A 92 12.64 -15.31 -11.33
CA ARG A 92 14.11 -15.19 -11.40
C ARG A 92 14.76 -15.37 -10.03
N PHE A 93 14.20 -14.77 -8.97
CA PHE A 93 14.72 -14.95 -7.61
C PHE A 93 14.61 -16.39 -7.13
N LYS A 94 13.46 -17.05 -7.34
CA LYS A 94 13.28 -18.46 -6.95
C LYS A 94 14.23 -19.41 -7.69
N GLU A 95 14.46 -19.17 -8.97
CA GLU A 95 15.44 -19.92 -9.76
C GLU A 95 16.85 -19.75 -9.18
N GLN A 96 17.23 -18.54 -8.77
CA GLN A 96 18.51 -18.27 -8.12
C GLN A 96 18.65 -18.95 -6.76
N GLU A 97 17.61 -18.95 -5.93
CA GLU A 97 17.58 -19.66 -4.64
C GLU A 97 17.75 -21.17 -4.85
N ALA A 98 17.04 -21.75 -5.84
CA ALA A 98 17.15 -23.17 -6.16
C ALA A 98 18.55 -23.56 -6.68
N LEU A 99 19.17 -22.72 -7.51
CA LEU A 99 20.52 -22.93 -8.06
C LEU A 99 21.62 -22.76 -7.01
N SER A 100 21.42 -21.85 -6.05
CA SER A 100 22.40 -21.59 -4.98
C SER A 100 22.43 -22.69 -3.92
N GLY A 101 21.53 -23.69 -4.04
CA GLY A 101 21.36 -24.77 -3.07
C GLY A 101 20.69 -24.24 -1.81
N GLY A 102 19.59 -24.88 -1.40
CA GLY A 102 19.04 -24.63 -0.06
C GLY A 102 20.14 -24.88 0.97
N ILE A 103 20.73 -23.81 1.50
CA ILE A 103 21.50 -23.85 2.73
C ILE A 103 20.48 -23.72 3.86
N GLU A 104 19.75 -24.82 4.06
CA GLU A 104 19.21 -25.25 5.36
C GLU A 104 19.41 -26.76 5.47
#